data_AF-A0A7K3S545-F1
#
_entry.id   AF-A0A7K3S545-F1
#
_cell.length_a   1.000
_cell.length_b   1.000
_cell.length_c   1.000
_cell.angle_alpha   90.00
_cell.angle_beta   90.00
_cell.angle_gamma   90.00
#
_symmetry.space_group_name_H-M   'P 1'
#
loop_
_entity.id
_entity.type
_entity.pdbx_description
1 polymer ?
#
loop_
_entity_poly.entity_id
_entity_poly.type
_entity_poly.pdbx_seq_one_letter_code
_entity_poly.pdbx_strand_id
1 'polypeptide(L)'
;ADRVREAAGRLTDAAAAADALAAVERYETARDGLLAGTGPDLTGYEGGLGDIYHRYRALTPSDVQWLRDRLADPSTGVQGIAFCLELLHAHGEATETELRALLPRWKKELTKQYRTTYTEWRHPLVTLTCLAQDLGHPAAADLLAWWAKPKPAWKAPVRLLTHLGAPDEAKAAGLWEFIVSGGHDTGHLMTWVLLRARLDGTHPLHIAERLIDEPGIRPYVLHRVLIGVADPAQPLWHYAIDPRSHSWWHRAQEVADDERLSAEARAIGMKAAREHYVTRHPDQVRPALTEGEVKTAHAWLEARADRTAAD
;
A
#
# COMPACT_ATOMS: atom_id res chain seq x y z
N ALA A 1 -17.61 8.18 12.51
CA ALA A 1 -19.04 8.42 12.18
C ALA A 1 -19.97 7.31 12.64
N ASP A 2 -19.54 6.06 12.76
CA ASP A 2 -20.45 4.93 13.02
C ASP A 2 -21.24 5.03 14.31
N ARG A 3 -20.61 5.45 15.42
CA ARG A 3 -21.36 5.74 16.68
C ARG A 3 -22.40 6.85 16.52
N VAL A 4 -22.16 7.83 15.64
CA VAL A 4 -23.09 8.95 15.39
C VAL A 4 -24.24 8.48 14.50
N ARG A 5 -23.98 7.63 13.50
CA ARG A 5 -25.03 6.99 12.69
C ARG A 5 -25.89 6.03 13.52
N GLU A 6 -25.26 5.22 14.38
CA GLU A 6 -25.95 4.31 15.30
C GLU A 6 -26.76 5.07 16.37
N ALA A 7 -26.30 6.26 16.77
CA ALA A 7 -27.07 7.16 17.63
C ALA A 7 -28.23 7.84 16.86
N ALA A 8 -28.01 8.24 15.60
CA ALA A 8 -29.04 8.83 14.76
C ALA A 8 -30.19 7.85 14.47
N GLY A 9 -29.88 6.58 14.22
CA GLY A 9 -30.89 5.52 14.05
C GLY A 9 -31.68 5.18 15.31
N ARG A 10 -31.26 5.67 16.49
CA ARG A 10 -31.98 5.54 17.77
C ARG A 10 -32.85 6.75 18.10
N LEU A 11 -32.86 7.79 17.26
CA LEU A 11 -33.74 8.94 17.43
C LEU A 11 -35.17 8.57 17.05
N THR A 12 -36.13 8.94 17.91
CA THR A 12 -37.56 8.68 17.68
C THR A 12 -38.20 9.71 16.76
N ASP A 13 -37.57 10.87 16.57
CA ASP A 13 -37.99 11.88 15.62
C ASP A 13 -37.28 11.68 14.27
N ALA A 14 -38.07 11.45 13.22
CA ALA A 14 -37.58 11.19 11.87
C ALA A 14 -36.87 12.40 11.26
N ALA A 15 -37.29 13.63 11.60
CA ALA A 15 -36.64 14.85 11.10
C ALA A 15 -35.25 15.01 11.73
N ALA A 16 -35.13 14.86 13.05
CA ALA A 16 -33.85 14.88 13.75
C ALA A 16 -32.89 13.75 13.29
N ALA A 17 -33.41 12.56 13.02
CA ALA A 17 -32.62 11.44 12.48
C ALA A 17 -32.05 11.78 11.08
N ALA A 18 -32.89 12.32 10.20
CA ALA A 18 -32.49 12.72 8.85
C ALA A 18 -31.42 13.85 8.88
N ASP A 19 -31.61 14.85 9.74
CA ASP A 19 -30.65 15.96 9.89
C ASP A 19 -29.29 15.48 10.43
N ALA A 20 -29.29 14.57 11.40
CA ALA A 20 -28.06 13.99 11.95
C ALA A 20 -27.30 13.17 10.90
N LEU A 21 -28.00 12.36 10.09
CA LEU A 21 -27.39 11.60 9.00
C LEU A 21 -26.84 12.52 7.91
N ALA A 22 -27.57 13.56 7.51
CA ALA A 22 -27.10 14.55 6.54
C ALA A 22 -25.89 15.33 7.05
N ALA A 23 -25.80 15.62 8.35
CA ALA A 23 -24.63 16.24 8.96
C ALA A 23 -23.41 15.31 8.95
N VAL A 24 -23.60 14.02 9.22
CA VAL A 24 -22.53 13.01 9.09
C VAL A 24 -22.07 12.91 7.65
N GLU A 25 -22.97 12.91 6.67
CA GLU A 25 -22.63 12.86 5.26
C GLU A 25 -21.84 14.10 4.80
N ARG A 26 -22.24 15.30 5.22
CA ARG A 26 -21.46 16.53 5.01
C ARG A 26 -20.08 16.44 5.65
N TYR A 27 -19.98 15.92 6.88
CA TYR A 27 -18.70 15.73 7.56
C TYR A 27 -17.82 14.76 6.78
N GLU A 28 -18.31 13.58 6.39
CA GLU A 28 -17.54 12.59 5.63
C GLU A 28 -17.09 13.14 4.28
N THR A 29 -17.94 13.90 3.60
CA THR A 29 -17.61 14.58 2.33
C THR A 29 -16.50 15.61 2.51
N ALA A 30 -16.49 16.35 3.62
CA ALA A 30 -15.49 17.37 3.92
C ALA A 30 -14.27 16.83 4.69
N ARG A 31 -14.34 15.58 5.19
CA ARG A 31 -13.42 15.03 6.19
C ARG A 31 -11.98 15.09 5.73
N ASP A 32 -11.72 14.62 4.52
CA ASP A 32 -10.34 14.50 4.03
C ASP A 32 -9.71 15.89 3.83
N GLY A 33 -10.50 16.89 3.43
CA GLY A 33 -10.07 18.30 3.40
C GLY A 33 -9.85 18.90 4.80
N LEU A 34 -10.68 18.53 5.77
CA LEU A 34 -10.53 18.97 7.18
C LEU A 34 -9.33 18.32 7.89
N LEU A 35 -8.93 17.12 7.47
CA LEU A 35 -7.81 16.36 8.04
C LEU A 35 -6.48 16.59 7.31
N ALA A 36 -6.49 17.33 6.20
CA ALA A 36 -5.30 17.64 5.43
C ALA A 36 -4.25 18.32 6.32
N GLY A 37 -3.04 17.75 6.37
CA GLY A 37 -1.94 18.28 7.19
C GLY A 37 -2.07 18.09 8.71
N THR A 38 -3.11 17.42 9.23
CA THR A 38 -3.16 17.03 10.66
C THR A 38 -2.60 15.64 10.91
N GLY A 39 -2.62 14.79 9.87
CA GLY A 39 -2.16 13.40 9.86
C GLY A 39 -2.68 12.50 11.00
N PRO A 40 -2.39 11.19 10.98
CA PRO A 40 -2.89 10.26 11.97
C PRO A 40 -2.06 10.19 13.24
N ASP A 41 -2.61 9.53 14.25
CA ASP A 41 -1.83 9.06 15.40
C ASP A 41 -0.85 7.96 14.97
N LEU A 42 0.43 8.31 14.90
CA LEU A 42 1.52 7.40 14.52
C LEU A 42 1.91 6.42 15.64
N THR A 43 1.44 6.64 16.87
CA THR A 43 1.76 5.83 18.05
C THR A 43 0.70 4.77 18.37
N GLY A 44 -0.47 4.90 17.75
CA GLY A 44 -1.58 3.96 17.87
C GLY A 44 -1.31 2.60 17.25
N TYR A 45 -2.36 1.77 17.23
CA TYR A 45 -2.32 0.43 16.65
C TYR A 45 -1.99 0.47 15.15
N GLU A 46 -1.00 -0.34 14.73
CA GLU A 46 -0.52 -0.41 13.33
C GLU A 46 -1.66 -0.64 12.32
N GLY A 47 -2.61 -1.54 12.62
CA GLY A 47 -3.74 -1.79 11.73
C GLY A 47 -4.65 -0.57 11.55
N GLY A 48 -4.71 0.34 12.53
CA GLY A 48 -5.43 1.60 12.38
C GLY A 48 -4.77 2.56 11.39
N LEU A 49 -3.43 2.51 11.25
CA LEU A 49 -2.71 3.21 10.19
C LEU A 49 -2.92 2.55 8.82
N GLY A 50 -2.98 1.21 8.77
CA GLY A 50 -3.34 0.45 7.56
C GLY A 50 -4.73 0.82 7.05
N ASP A 51 -5.72 0.88 7.95
CA ASP A 51 -7.11 1.24 7.64
C ASP A 51 -7.25 2.61 6.96
N ILE A 52 -6.35 3.55 7.24
CA ILE A 52 -6.38 4.91 6.66
C ILE A 52 -5.36 5.13 5.54
N TYR A 53 -4.50 4.14 5.26
CA TYR A 53 -3.41 4.29 4.30
C TYR A 53 -3.94 4.71 2.92
N HIS A 54 -5.09 4.16 2.50
CA HIS A 54 -5.79 4.51 1.25
C HIS A 54 -6.12 6.00 1.09
N ARG A 55 -6.20 6.78 2.19
CA ARG A 55 -6.48 8.22 2.10
C ARG A 55 -5.32 9.00 1.50
N TYR A 56 -4.11 8.43 1.55
CA TYR A 56 -2.89 9.04 1.03
C TYR A 56 -2.58 8.66 -0.42
N ARG A 57 -3.54 8.12 -1.19
CA ARG A 57 -3.37 7.83 -2.63
C ARG A 57 -3.01 9.07 -3.45
N ALA A 58 -3.39 10.26 -2.98
CA ALA A 58 -2.86 11.53 -3.44
C ALA A 58 -2.39 12.32 -2.22
N LEU A 59 -1.18 12.87 -2.27
CA LEU A 59 -0.68 13.73 -1.21
C LEU A 59 -0.95 15.19 -1.55
N THR A 60 -1.60 15.91 -0.63
CA THR A 60 -1.67 17.37 -0.73
C THR A 60 -0.34 17.99 -0.26
N PRO A 61 -0.04 19.27 -0.60
CA PRO A 61 1.14 19.94 -0.06
C PRO A 61 1.19 19.94 1.48
N SER A 62 0.03 20.03 2.13
CA SER A 62 -0.09 19.98 3.59
C SER A 62 0.25 18.59 4.14
N ASP A 63 -0.13 17.52 3.44
CA ASP A 63 0.26 16.16 3.83
C ASP A 63 1.76 15.96 3.70
N VAL A 64 2.35 16.40 2.58
CA VAL A 64 3.81 16.34 2.37
C VAL A 64 4.53 17.07 3.51
N GLN A 65 4.11 18.30 3.84
CA GLN A 65 4.73 19.04 4.93
C GLN A 65 4.60 18.32 6.28
N TRP A 66 3.41 17.79 6.60
CA TRP A 66 3.21 17.05 7.84
C TRP A 66 4.10 15.80 7.92
N LEU A 67 4.21 15.03 6.83
CA LEU A 67 5.05 13.83 6.77
C LEU A 67 6.52 14.19 7.00
N ARG A 68 7.00 15.29 6.39
CA ARG A 68 8.37 15.80 6.59
C ARG A 68 8.62 16.23 8.02
N ASP A 69 7.69 16.98 8.62
CA ASP A 69 7.79 17.41 10.01
C ASP A 69 7.88 16.22 10.97
N ARG A 70 7.11 15.15 10.71
CA ARG A 70 7.19 13.90 11.50
C ARG A 70 8.52 13.17 11.32
N LEU A 71 9.11 13.15 10.13
CA LEU A 71 10.43 12.54 9.95
C LEU A 71 11.57 13.34 10.59
N ALA A 72 11.45 14.67 10.62
CA ALA A 72 12.41 15.55 11.28
C ALA A 72 12.33 15.48 12.82
N ASP A 73 11.16 15.16 13.37
CA ASP A 73 10.94 15.03 14.81
C ASP A 73 11.69 13.81 15.40
N PRO A 74 12.65 14.03 16.32
CA PRO A 74 13.38 12.95 16.98
C PRO A 74 12.51 12.01 17.82
N SER A 75 11.31 12.45 18.22
CA SER A 75 10.37 11.66 19.02
C SER A 75 9.55 10.67 18.19
N THR A 76 9.49 10.84 16.86
CA THR A 76 8.74 9.93 15.99
C THR A 76 9.34 8.53 16.04
N GLY A 77 8.55 7.55 16.49
CA GLY A 77 8.97 6.15 16.59
C GLY A 77 9.14 5.45 15.24
N VAL A 78 9.72 4.24 15.26
CA VAL A 78 10.05 3.46 14.04
C VAL A 78 8.83 3.21 13.14
N GLN A 79 7.65 2.93 13.72
CA GLN A 79 6.40 2.80 12.96
C GLN A 79 6.04 4.08 12.21
N GLY A 80 6.09 5.22 12.89
CA GLY A 80 5.81 6.52 12.28
C GLY A 80 6.81 6.89 11.19
N ILE A 81 8.09 6.57 11.39
CA ILE A 81 9.12 6.73 10.35
C ILE A 81 8.81 5.85 9.14
N ALA A 82 8.44 4.58 9.35
CA ALA A 82 8.09 3.65 8.28
C ALA A 82 6.92 4.17 7.44
N PHE A 83 5.84 4.56 8.10
CA PHE A 83 4.65 5.13 7.47
C PHE A 83 4.99 6.39 6.67
N CYS A 84 5.66 7.37 7.29
CA CYS A 84 5.89 8.67 6.67
C CYS A 84 6.91 8.60 5.53
N LEU A 85 8.00 7.86 5.73
CA LEU A 85 9.05 7.73 4.72
C LEU A 85 8.56 6.94 3.50
N GLU A 86 7.73 5.91 3.71
CA GLU A 86 7.18 5.15 2.59
C GLU A 86 6.25 6.00 1.73
N LEU A 87 5.34 6.76 2.33
CA LEU A 87 4.46 7.66 1.59
C LEU A 87 5.26 8.70 0.80
N LEU A 88 6.25 9.34 1.41
CA LEU A 88 7.08 10.31 0.68
C LEU A 88 7.88 9.63 -0.45
N HIS A 89 8.46 8.44 -0.22
CA HIS A 89 9.26 7.74 -1.23
C HIS A 89 8.42 7.25 -2.40
N ALA A 90 7.28 6.61 -2.14
CA ALA A 90 6.42 6.03 -3.17
C ALA A 90 5.78 7.11 -4.06
N HIS A 91 5.49 8.29 -3.51
CA HIS A 91 4.98 9.44 -4.26
C HIS A 91 6.08 10.28 -4.93
N GLY A 92 7.36 9.93 -4.77
CA GLY A 92 8.48 10.71 -5.33
C GLY A 92 8.74 12.06 -4.63
N GLU A 93 8.19 12.25 -3.44
CA GLU A 93 8.29 13.47 -2.63
C GLU A 93 9.45 13.44 -1.61
N ALA A 94 10.05 12.27 -1.40
CA ALA A 94 11.21 12.11 -0.54
C ALA A 94 12.49 12.65 -1.21
N THR A 95 13.24 13.44 -0.44
CA THR A 95 14.43 14.13 -0.91
C THR A 95 15.63 13.84 -0.01
N GLU A 96 16.75 14.49 -0.30
CA GLU A 96 17.93 14.45 0.56
C GLU A 96 17.67 15.00 1.98
N THR A 97 16.66 15.85 2.16
CA THR A 97 16.24 16.38 3.46
C THR A 97 15.83 15.26 4.40
N GLU A 98 14.91 14.39 3.96
CA GLU A 98 14.43 13.26 4.76
C GLU A 98 15.54 12.25 5.03
N LEU A 99 16.40 12.01 4.03
CA LEU A 99 17.58 11.15 4.20
C LEU A 99 18.48 11.69 5.32
N ARG A 100 18.85 12.98 5.27
CA ARG A 100 19.72 13.63 6.27
C ARG A 100 19.10 13.65 7.66
N ALA A 101 17.78 13.81 7.77
CA ALA A 101 17.08 13.75 9.05
C ALA A 101 17.17 12.36 9.70
N LEU A 102 17.13 11.29 8.90
CA LEU A 102 17.10 9.91 9.39
C LEU A 102 18.49 9.26 9.55
N LEU A 103 19.53 9.76 8.85
CA LEU A 103 20.88 9.21 8.93
C LEU A 103 21.47 9.17 10.36
N PRO A 104 21.30 10.17 11.24
CA PRO A 104 21.78 10.09 12.62
C PRO A 104 21.17 8.91 13.41
N ARG A 105 19.98 8.45 13.00
CA ARG A 105 19.16 7.46 13.71
C ARG A 105 19.34 6.04 13.19
N TRP A 106 19.83 5.87 11.94
CA TRP A 106 19.76 4.57 11.25
C TRP A 106 20.43 3.43 12.01
N LYS A 107 21.68 3.62 12.50
CA LYS A 107 22.46 2.58 13.20
C LYS A 107 21.89 2.17 14.56
N LYS A 108 21.18 3.06 15.25
CA LYS A 108 20.71 2.84 16.63
C LYS A 108 19.25 2.41 16.68
N GLU A 109 18.45 2.89 15.75
CA GLU A 109 16.99 2.72 15.75
C GLU A 109 16.54 1.85 14.58
N LEU A 110 16.91 2.23 13.36
CA LEU A 110 16.38 1.58 12.15
C LEU A 110 17.02 0.21 11.85
N THR A 111 18.12 -0.16 12.50
CA THR A 111 18.68 -1.53 12.40
C THR A 111 18.03 -2.53 13.35
N LYS A 112 17.08 -2.09 14.19
CA LYS A 112 16.30 -3.00 15.05
C LYS A 112 15.22 -3.69 14.23
N GLN A 113 14.84 -4.89 14.67
CA GLN A 113 13.75 -5.60 14.04
C GLN A 113 12.45 -4.84 14.28
N TYR A 114 11.85 -4.34 13.19
CA TYR A 114 10.46 -3.92 13.18
C TYR A 114 9.65 -4.96 12.41
N ARG A 115 8.84 -5.74 13.14
CA ARG A 115 7.87 -6.66 12.55
C ARG A 115 6.61 -5.88 12.22
N THR A 116 6.70 -5.05 11.19
CA THR A 116 5.51 -4.57 10.48
C THR A 116 4.72 -5.78 9.93
N THR A 117 3.42 -5.62 9.69
CA THR A 117 2.64 -6.57 8.88
C THR A 117 3.12 -6.65 7.42
N TYR A 118 4.00 -5.72 7.01
CA TYR A 118 4.56 -5.52 5.67
C TYR A 118 3.52 -5.31 4.56
N THR A 119 2.25 -5.13 4.91
CA THR A 119 1.14 -5.08 3.97
C THR A 119 1.06 -3.75 3.22
N GLU A 120 1.16 -2.63 3.93
CA GLU A 120 1.01 -1.28 3.34
C GLU A 120 2.32 -0.53 3.18
N TRP A 121 3.31 -0.74 4.06
CA TRP A 121 4.62 -0.09 3.96
C TRP A 121 5.78 -1.03 4.30
N ARG A 122 6.97 -0.67 3.80
CA ARG A 122 8.19 -1.42 4.03
C ARG A 122 8.82 -1.06 5.38
N HIS A 123 9.76 -1.90 5.78
CA HIS A 123 10.67 -1.56 6.86
C HIS A 123 11.42 -0.24 6.54
N PRO A 124 11.49 0.74 7.47
CA PRO A 124 12.00 2.08 7.16
C PRO A 124 13.45 2.09 6.70
N LEU A 125 14.27 1.16 7.19
CA LEU A 125 15.65 1.00 6.71
C LEU A 125 15.72 0.54 5.24
N VAL A 126 14.76 -0.25 4.75
CA VAL A 126 14.70 -0.63 3.33
C VAL A 126 14.41 0.63 2.51
N THR A 127 13.37 1.37 2.85
CA THR A 127 12.97 2.61 2.16
C THR A 127 14.07 3.67 2.20
N LEU A 128 14.73 3.87 3.34
CA LEU A 128 15.88 4.77 3.48
C LEU A 128 17.06 4.35 2.58
N THR A 129 17.30 3.05 2.45
CA THR A 129 18.35 2.51 1.57
C THR A 129 17.97 2.70 0.10
N CYS A 130 16.71 2.53 -0.26
CA CYS A 130 16.21 2.82 -1.60
C CYS A 130 16.40 4.31 -1.94
N LEU A 131 15.95 5.21 -1.06
CA LEU A 131 16.11 6.65 -1.21
C LEU A 131 17.58 7.06 -1.37
N ALA A 132 18.47 6.54 -0.51
CA ALA A 132 19.90 6.85 -0.62
C ALA A 132 20.52 6.40 -1.95
N GLN A 133 20.08 5.25 -2.49
CA GLN A 133 20.50 4.78 -3.81
C GLN A 133 19.93 5.66 -4.93
N ASP A 134 18.62 5.95 -4.91
CA ASP A 134 17.94 6.78 -5.91
C ASP A 134 18.58 8.19 -6.00
N LEU A 135 19.00 8.75 -4.87
CA LEU A 135 19.68 10.06 -4.79
C LEU A 135 21.18 10.00 -5.14
N GLY A 136 21.77 8.82 -5.34
CA GLY A 136 23.22 8.65 -5.50
C GLY A 136 24.03 9.11 -4.27
N HIS A 137 23.42 9.12 -3.09
CA HIS A 137 24.03 9.69 -1.89
C HIS A 137 25.11 8.75 -1.31
N PRO A 138 26.27 9.26 -0.85
CA PRO A 138 27.38 8.42 -0.35
C PRO A 138 27.01 7.44 0.77
N ALA A 139 26.01 7.79 1.60
CA ALA A 139 25.51 6.91 2.66
C ALA A 139 24.93 5.59 2.15
N ALA A 140 24.55 5.48 0.87
CA ALA A 140 24.09 4.23 0.27
C ALA A 140 25.12 3.11 0.43
N ALA A 141 26.42 3.41 0.31
CA ALA A 141 27.48 2.42 0.46
C ALA A 141 27.50 1.81 1.87
N ASP A 142 27.40 2.65 2.91
CA ASP A 142 27.37 2.19 4.31
C ASP A 142 26.10 1.38 4.63
N LEU A 143 24.95 1.80 4.10
CA LEU A 143 23.68 1.09 4.27
C LEU A 143 23.73 -0.29 3.60
N LEU A 144 24.19 -0.37 2.34
CA LEU A 144 24.36 -1.62 1.61
C LEU A 144 25.38 -2.55 2.28
N ALA A 145 26.50 -2.00 2.76
CA ALA A 145 27.50 -2.77 3.52
C ALA A 145 26.90 -3.34 4.82
N TRP A 146 25.95 -2.66 5.44
CA TRP A 146 25.22 -3.20 6.58
C TRP A 146 24.26 -4.32 6.16
N TRP A 147 23.53 -4.19 5.06
CA TRP A 147 22.64 -5.24 4.54
C TRP A 147 23.38 -6.51 4.14
N ALA A 148 24.59 -6.38 3.59
CA ALA A 148 25.43 -7.50 3.18
C ALA A 148 25.88 -8.41 4.34
N LYS A 149 25.95 -7.87 5.57
CA LYS A 149 26.31 -8.66 6.75
C LYS A 149 25.23 -9.74 7.01
N PRO A 150 25.59 -10.97 7.44
CA PRO A 150 24.61 -12.03 7.68
C PRO A 150 23.73 -11.80 8.92
N LYS A 151 24.20 -10.99 9.88
CA LYS A 151 23.48 -10.66 11.11
C LYS A 151 23.01 -9.21 11.12
N PRO A 152 21.89 -8.90 11.81
CA PRO A 152 20.94 -9.85 12.42
C PRO A 152 20.11 -10.63 11.40
N ALA A 153 19.59 -11.81 11.80
CA ALA A 153 18.90 -12.74 10.91
C ALA A 153 17.59 -12.18 10.31
N TRP A 154 16.96 -11.21 10.98
CA TRP A 154 15.71 -10.61 10.51
C TRP A 154 15.85 -9.93 9.15
N LYS A 155 17.07 -9.54 8.74
CA LYS A 155 17.33 -8.88 7.46
C LYS A 155 17.18 -9.80 6.26
N ALA A 156 17.42 -11.10 6.45
CA ALA A 156 17.44 -12.08 5.36
C ALA A 156 16.20 -12.01 4.46
N PRO A 157 14.96 -11.98 4.98
CA PRO A 157 13.76 -11.88 4.15
C PRO A 157 13.56 -10.52 3.46
N VAL A 158 14.20 -9.43 3.90
CA VAL A 158 13.88 -8.08 3.40
C VAL A 158 15.04 -7.38 2.70
N ARG A 159 16.25 -7.93 2.76
CA ARG A 159 17.46 -7.29 2.19
C ARG A 159 17.34 -7.07 0.68
N LEU A 160 16.72 -8.01 -0.06
CA LEU A 160 16.56 -7.92 -1.50
C LEU A 160 15.54 -6.85 -1.90
N LEU A 161 14.66 -6.44 -0.98
CA LEU A 161 13.70 -5.35 -1.23
C LEU A 161 14.40 -3.99 -1.43
N THR A 162 15.67 -3.87 -1.00
CA THR A 162 16.51 -2.68 -1.25
C THR A 162 16.87 -2.49 -2.72
N HIS A 163 16.72 -3.53 -3.55
CA HIS A 163 17.02 -3.48 -4.97
C HIS A 163 16.11 -2.54 -5.76
N LEU A 164 14.98 -2.12 -5.18
CA LEU A 164 14.14 -1.13 -5.82
C LEU A 164 14.82 0.23 -5.99
N GLY A 165 15.73 0.62 -5.09
CA GLY A 165 16.48 1.88 -5.22
C GLY A 165 17.54 1.80 -6.29
N ALA A 166 17.62 2.82 -7.16
CA ALA A 166 18.46 2.88 -8.36
C ALA A 166 18.44 1.54 -9.12
N PRO A 167 17.31 1.16 -9.71
CA PRO A 167 17.12 -0.15 -10.30
C PRO A 167 18.09 -0.37 -11.47
N ASP A 168 18.54 -1.61 -11.63
CA ASP A 168 19.41 -2.05 -12.72
C ASP A 168 19.11 -3.52 -13.09
N GLU A 169 19.64 -3.98 -14.22
CA GLU A 169 19.42 -5.34 -14.72
C GLU A 169 19.99 -6.42 -13.81
N ALA A 170 21.09 -6.17 -13.10
CA ALA A 170 21.68 -7.14 -12.19
C ALA A 170 20.80 -7.37 -10.95
N LYS A 171 20.23 -6.29 -10.41
CA LYS A 171 19.24 -6.31 -9.33
C LYS A 171 17.96 -7.02 -9.77
N ALA A 172 17.49 -6.77 -10.99
CA ALA A 172 16.34 -7.47 -11.57
C ALA A 172 16.59 -8.98 -11.63
N ALA A 173 17.74 -9.39 -12.17
CA ALA A 173 18.14 -10.80 -12.28
C ALA A 173 18.27 -11.47 -10.91
N GLY A 174 18.91 -10.81 -9.94
CA GLY A 174 19.08 -11.35 -8.58
C GLY A 174 17.75 -11.52 -7.82
N LEU A 175 16.80 -10.60 -8.00
CA LEU A 175 15.45 -10.78 -7.47
C LEU A 175 14.72 -11.93 -8.17
N TRP A 176 14.84 -12.05 -9.49
CA TRP A 176 14.21 -13.12 -10.26
C TRP A 176 14.72 -14.50 -9.82
N GLU A 177 16.03 -14.67 -9.67
CA GLU A 177 16.64 -15.90 -9.17
C GLU A 177 16.06 -16.31 -7.81
N PHE A 178 15.89 -15.35 -6.90
CA PHE A 178 15.26 -15.61 -5.61
C PHE A 178 13.79 -16.05 -5.77
N ILE A 179 13.01 -15.36 -6.60
CA ILE A 179 11.59 -15.66 -6.83
C ILE A 179 11.41 -17.09 -7.34
N VAL A 180 12.17 -17.49 -8.36
CA VAL A 180 12.06 -18.83 -8.97
C VAL A 180 12.68 -19.94 -8.12
N SER A 181 13.54 -19.60 -7.14
CA SER A 181 14.10 -20.57 -6.19
C SER A 181 13.04 -21.21 -5.26
N GLY A 182 11.84 -20.64 -5.18
CA GLY A 182 10.78 -21.11 -4.28
C GLY A 182 10.96 -20.68 -2.82
N GLY A 183 11.89 -19.76 -2.56
CA GLY A 183 12.09 -19.11 -1.26
C GLY A 183 10.81 -18.45 -0.73
N HIS A 184 10.80 -18.14 0.57
CA HIS A 184 9.67 -17.47 1.18
C HIS A 184 9.60 -16.02 0.71
N ASP A 185 8.78 -15.77 -0.30
CA ASP A 185 8.52 -14.44 -0.84
C ASP A 185 7.80 -13.60 0.22
N THR A 186 8.43 -12.54 0.72
CA THR A 186 7.82 -11.53 1.61
C THR A 186 7.66 -10.15 0.94
N GLY A 187 7.37 -10.11 -0.36
CA GLY A 187 7.31 -8.90 -1.18
C GLY A 187 8.36 -8.84 -2.32
N HIS A 188 9.02 -9.95 -2.62
CA HIS A 188 10.07 -10.02 -3.65
C HIS A 188 9.49 -9.92 -5.05
N LEU A 189 8.42 -10.67 -5.36
CA LEU A 189 7.75 -10.55 -6.66
C LEU A 189 7.17 -9.15 -6.88
N MET A 190 6.55 -8.56 -5.85
CA MET A 190 6.10 -7.17 -5.84
C MET A 190 7.25 -6.20 -6.15
N THR A 191 8.38 -6.35 -5.45
CA THR A 191 9.58 -5.52 -5.67
C THR A 191 10.12 -5.68 -7.09
N TRP A 192 10.17 -6.92 -7.61
CA TRP A 192 10.65 -7.18 -8.96
C TRP A 192 9.76 -6.54 -10.02
N VAL A 193 8.43 -6.63 -9.86
CA VAL A 193 7.46 -6.00 -10.77
C VAL A 193 7.65 -4.48 -10.80
N LEU A 194 7.75 -3.83 -9.63
CA LEU A 194 7.97 -2.39 -9.53
C LEU A 194 9.35 -1.97 -10.08
N LEU A 195 10.38 -2.79 -9.83
CA LEU A 195 11.73 -2.59 -10.36
C LEU A 195 11.72 -2.64 -11.88
N ARG A 196 11.13 -3.68 -12.48
CA ARG A 196 11.02 -3.81 -13.94
C ARG A 196 10.20 -2.69 -14.56
N ALA A 197 9.11 -2.29 -13.92
CA ALA A 197 8.29 -1.17 -14.38
C ALA A 197 9.11 0.12 -14.50
N ARG A 198 9.98 0.40 -13.53
CA ARG A 198 10.91 1.54 -13.55
C ARG A 198 11.97 1.43 -14.65
N LEU A 199 12.54 0.24 -14.86
CA LEU A 199 13.53 0.01 -15.91
C LEU A 199 12.93 0.11 -17.32
N ASP A 200 11.74 -0.46 -17.50
CA ASP A 200 11.04 -0.55 -18.79
C ASP A 200 10.27 0.74 -19.11
N GLY A 201 10.13 1.66 -18.15
CA GLY A 201 9.35 2.88 -18.32
C GLY A 201 7.86 2.61 -18.56
N THR A 202 7.31 1.58 -17.92
CA THR A 202 5.92 1.12 -18.14
C THR A 202 5.15 0.99 -16.83
N HIS A 203 3.82 0.87 -16.95
CA HIS A 203 2.96 0.66 -15.79
C HIS A 203 3.20 -0.73 -15.17
N PRO A 204 3.29 -0.86 -13.83
CA PRO A 204 3.51 -2.15 -13.17
C PRO A 204 2.52 -3.26 -13.52
N LEU A 205 1.26 -2.93 -13.80
CA LEU A 205 0.25 -3.92 -14.21
C LEU A 205 0.65 -4.66 -15.50
N HIS A 206 1.26 -3.97 -16.47
CA HIS A 206 1.73 -4.59 -17.71
C HIS A 206 2.95 -5.49 -17.49
N ILE A 207 3.74 -5.23 -16.44
CA ILE A 207 4.78 -6.17 -16.03
C ILE A 207 4.14 -7.40 -15.39
N ALA A 208 3.21 -7.20 -14.46
CA ALA A 208 2.58 -8.26 -13.69
C ALA A 208 1.73 -9.21 -14.57
N GLU A 209 0.94 -8.70 -15.52
CA GLU A 209 0.10 -9.55 -16.37
C GLU A 209 0.92 -10.48 -17.28
N ARG A 210 2.12 -10.05 -17.71
CA ARG A 210 3.02 -10.88 -18.51
C ARG A 210 3.54 -12.11 -17.76
N LEU A 211 3.39 -12.13 -16.44
CA LEU A 211 3.76 -13.28 -15.60
C LEU A 211 2.62 -14.28 -15.43
N ILE A 212 1.44 -14.03 -15.99
CA ILE A 212 0.35 -15.01 -15.99
C ILE A 212 0.84 -16.26 -16.74
N ASP A 213 0.66 -17.42 -16.10
CA ASP A 213 1.14 -18.73 -16.53
C ASP A 213 2.67 -18.88 -16.65
N GLU A 214 3.44 -17.92 -16.15
CA GLU A 214 4.91 -18.01 -16.12
C GLU A 214 5.36 -19.15 -15.20
N PRO A 215 6.17 -20.11 -15.70
CA PRO A 215 6.64 -21.23 -14.90
C PRO A 215 7.40 -20.79 -13.64
N GLY A 216 7.12 -21.47 -12.52
CA GLY A 216 7.78 -21.19 -11.23
C GLY A 216 7.12 -20.07 -10.43
N ILE A 217 6.20 -19.30 -11.01
CA ILE A 217 5.40 -18.31 -10.28
C ILE A 217 4.15 -18.97 -9.72
N ARG A 218 3.92 -18.79 -8.42
CA ARG A 218 2.71 -19.30 -7.75
C ARG A 218 1.53 -18.37 -8.10
N PRO A 219 0.42 -18.88 -8.72
CA PRO A 219 -0.71 -18.04 -9.10
C PRO A 219 -1.29 -17.22 -7.93
N TYR A 220 -1.37 -17.83 -6.75
CA TYR A 220 -1.84 -17.16 -5.52
C TYR A 220 -1.04 -15.88 -5.17
N VAL A 221 0.28 -15.89 -5.40
CA VAL A 221 1.16 -14.75 -5.12
C VAL A 221 1.01 -13.73 -6.24
N LEU A 222 1.05 -14.17 -7.50
CA LEU A 222 0.90 -13.29 -8.66
C LEU A 222 -0.40 -12.50 -8.62
N HIS A 223 -1.53 -13.15 -8.33
CA HIS A 223 -2.83 -12.47 -8.26
C HIS A 223 -2.77 -11.30 -7.28
N ARG A 224 -2.09 -11.47 -6.14
CA ARG A 224 -1.94 -10.40 -5.16
C ARG A 224 -1.00 -9.31 -5.58
N VAL A 225 0.05 -9.66 -6.32
CA VAL A 225 0.93 -8.67 -6.91
C VAL A 225 0.17 -7.83 -7.93
N LEU A 226 -0.61 -8.44 -8.81
CA LEU A 226 -1.44 -7.76 -9.81
C LEU A 226 -2.35 -6.70 -9.14
N ILE A 227 -3.08 -7.06 -8.09
CA ILE A 227 -3.93 -6.12 -7.35
C ILE A 227 -3.06 -5.09 -6.59
N GLY A 228 -2.00 -5.54 -5.91
CA GLY A 228 -1.17 -4.68 -5.07
C GLY A 228 -0.42 -3.58 -5.82
N VAL A 229 -0.10 -3.79 -7.11
CA VAL A 229 0.57 -2.80 -7.98
C VAL A 229 -0.38 -1.92 -8.79
N ALA A 230 -1.69 -2.10 -8.65
CA ALA A 230 -2.67 -1.32 -9.42
C ALA A 230 -2.52 0.19 -9.17
N ASP A 231 -2.11 0.56 -7.95
CA ASP A 231 -1.66 1.90 -7.62
C ASP A 231 -0.13 1.94 -7.44
N PRO A 232 0.64 2.41 -8.44
CA PRO A 232 2.10 2.45 -8.34
C PRO A 232 2.63 3.52 -7.38
N ALA A 233 1.85 4.57 -7.06
CA ALA A 233 2.23 5.61 -6.11
C ALA A 233 2.04 5.15 -4.66
N GLN A 234 1.30 4.05 -4.45
CA GLN A 234 1.06 3.45 -3.15
C GLN A 234 0.96 1.92 -3.27
N PRO A 235 2.04 1.20 -3.61
CA PRO A 235 1.98 -0.25 -3.76
C PRO A 235 1.74 -0.94 -2.41
N LEU A 236 1.02 -2.07 -2.44
CA LEU A 236 0.83 -2.93 -1.27
C LEU A 236 1.94 -3.99 -1.22
N TRP A 237 2.86 -3.88 -0.27
CA TRP A 237 4.17 -4.53 -0.30
C TRP A 237 4.20 -6.03 0.02
N HIS A 238 3.12 -6.60 0.56
CA HIS A 238 3.07 -7.99 0.96
C HIS A 238 1.79 -8.68 0.48
N TYR A 239 1.84 -9.99 0.30
CA TYR A 239 0.70 -10.78 -0.17
C TYR A 239 -0.32 -11.10 0.97
N ALA A 240 -0.03 -10.70 2.20
CA ALA A 240 -0.94 -10.89 3.34
C ALA A 240 -1.93 -9.73 3.51
N ILE A 241 -2.30 -9.06 2.40
CA ILE A 241 -3.21 -7.91 2.41
C ILE A 241 -4.52 -8.30 3.08
N ASP A 242 -5.00 -7.42 3.95
CA ASP A 242 -6.26 -7.60 4.65
C ASP A 242 -7.42 -7.59 3.64
N PRO A 243 -8.16 -8.71 3.48
CA PRO A 243 -9.30 -8.79 2.55
C PRO A 243 -10.49 -7.93 2.99
N ARG A 244 -10.40 -7.28 4.15
CA ARG A 244 -11.36 -6.29 4.68
C ARG A 244 -10.98 -4.85 4.33
N SER A 245 -9.84 -4.61 3.69
CA SER A 245 -9.31 -3.27 3.44
C SER A 245 -9.97 -2.60 2.23
N HIS A 246 -10.33 -1.32 2.37
CA HIS A 246 -10.78 -0.47 1.25
C HIS A 246 -9.74 -0.40 0.13
N SER A 247 -8.44 -0.34 0.50
CA SER A 247 -7.33 -0.33 -0.46
C SER A 247 -7.37 -1.52 -1.41
N TRP A 248 -7.72 -2.68 -0.87
CA TRP A 248 -7.77 -3.94 -1.62
C TRP A 248 -8.99 -3.98 -2.54
N TRP A 249 -10.16 -3.54 -2.05
CA TRP A 249 -11.37 -3.40 -2.87
C TRP A 249 -11.15 -2.52 -4.09
N HIS A 250 -10.68 -1.27 -3.89
CA HIS A 250 -10.53 -0.33 -4.99
C HIS A 250 -9.54 -0.80 -6.06
N ARG A 251 -8.41 -1.36 -5.63
CA ARG A 251 -7.42 -1.92 -6.56
C ARG A 251 -7.97 -3.11 -7.34
N ALA A 252 -8.83 -3.92 -6.73
CA ALA A 252 -9.50 -5.00 -7.44
C ALA A 252 -10.46 -4.49 -8.52
N GLN A 253 -11.18 -3.39 -8.25
CA GLN A 253 -12.00 -2.72 -9.25
C GLN A 253 -11.14 -2.15 -10.39
N GLU A 254 -10.03 -1.49 -10.06
CA GLU A 254 -9.10 -0.91 -11.04
C GLU A 254 -8.55 -1.97 -11.99
N VAL A 255 -8.08 -3.11 -11.48
CA VAL A 255 -7.60 -4.20 -12.33
C VAL A 255 -8.72 -4.78 -13.19
N ALA A 256 -9.94 -4.90 -12.66
CA ALA A 256 -11.07 -5.40 -13.42
C ALA A 256 -11.52 -4.45 -14.55
N ASP A 257 -11.39 -3.14 -14.32
CA ASP A 257 -11.86 -2.08 -15.21
C ASP A 257 -10.79 -1.58 -16.20
N ASP A 258 -9.51 -1.94 -16.02
CA ASP A 258 -8.45 -1.48 -16.91
C ASP A 258 -8.49 -2.21 -18.27
N GLU A 259 -9.11 -1.58 -19.26
CA GLU A 259 -9.25 -2.07 -20.63
C GLU A 259 -7.92 -2.32 -21.36
N ARG A 260 -6.80 -1.81 -20.82
CA ARG A 260 -5.47 -2.03 -21.38
C ARG A 260 -4.89 -3.39 -20.99
N LEU A 261 -5.49 -4.08 -20.02
CA LEU A 261 -5.06 -5.40 -19.56
C LEU A 261 -5.76 -6.52 -20.35
N SER A 262 -5.09 -7.67 -20.39
CA SER A 262 -5.68 -8.92 -20.90
C SER A 262 -6.98 -9.31 -20.19
N ALA A 263 -7.81 -10.14 -20.85
CA ALA A 263 -9.05 -10.64 -20.27
C ALA A 263 -8.78 -11.48 -18.99
N GLU A 264 -7.67 -12.23 -18.99
CA GLU A 264 -7.19 -13.04 -17.89
C GLU A 264 -6.83 -12.19 -16.66
N ALA A 265 -6.08 -11.10 -16.87
CA ALA A 265 -5.75 -10.16 -15.81
C ALA A 265 -7.01 -9.48 -15.23
N ARG A 266 -7.93 -9.01 -16.10
CA ARG A 266 -9.21 -8.42 -15.66
C ARG A 266 -10.07 -9.44 -14.89
N ALA A 267 -10.06 -10.72 -15.30
CA ALA A 267 -10.77 -11.79 -14.59
C ALA A 267 -10.20 -12.03 -13.18
N ILE A 268 -8.89 -11.89 -12.99
CA ILE A 268 -8.27 -11.92 -11.64
C ILE A 268 -8.78 -10.76 -10.78
N GLY A 269 -8.85 -9.55 -11.33
CA GLY A 269 -9.46 -8.38 -10.67
C GLY A 269 -10.90 -8.63 -10.25
N MET A 270 -11.73 -9.12 -11.19
CA MET A 270 -13.12 -9.48 -10.92
C MET A 270 -13.26 -10.57 -9.85
N LYS A 271 -12.39 -11.58 -9.86
CA LYS A 271 -12.37 -12.61 -8.83
C LYS A 271 -12.04 -12.03 -7.46
N ALA A 272 -11.00 -11.19 -7.36
CA ALA A 272 -10.61 -10.54 -6.12
C ALA A 272 -11.73 -9.66 -5.56
N ALA A 273 -12.43 -8.91 -6.42
CA ALA A 273 -13.58 -8.10 -6.04
C ALA A 273 -14.74 -8.98 -5.52
N ARG A 274 -15.10 -10.07 -6.22
CA ARG A 274 -16.15 -11.00 -5.78
C ARG A 274 -15.83 -11.69 -4.46
N GLU A 275 -14.56 -11.92 -4.17
CA GLU A 275 -14.07 -12.54 -2.93
C GLU A 275 -13.92 -11.55 -1.77
N HIS A 276 -14.03 -10.25 -2.02
CA HIS A 276 -13.85 -9.19 -1.03
C HIS A 276 -14.89 -9.22 0.10
N TYR A 277 -14.52 -8.73 1.28
CA TYR A 277 -15.45 -8.67 2.42
C TYR A 277 -16.65 -7.76 2.20
N VAL A 278 -16.53 -6.73 1.36
CA VAL A 278 -17.68 -5.86 0.99
C VAL A 278 -18.85 -6.65 0.42
N THR A 279 -18.57 -7.79 -0.23
CA THR A 279 -19.60 -8.62 -0.87
C THR A 279 -20.09 -9.73 0.08
N ARG A 280 -19.17 -10.35 0.81
CA ARG A 280 -19.46 -11.54 1.64
C ARG A 280 -19.87 -11.22 3.07
N HIS A 281 -19.22 -10.21 3.66
CA HIS A 281 -19.29 -9.85 5.07
C HIS A 281 -19.10 -8.32 5.25
N PRO A 282 -19.99 -7.47 4.69
CA PRO A 282 -19.78 -6.02 4.63
C PRO A 282 -19.62 -5.37 6.01
N ASP A 283 -20.22 -5.97 7.04
CA ASP A 283 -20.13 -5.57 8.45
C ASP A 283 -18.71 -5.69 9.04
N GLN A 284 -17.81 -6.43 8.38
CA GLN A 284 -16.44 -6.66 8.83
C GLN A 284 -15.40 -5.85 8.07
N VAL A 285 -15.80 -5.07 7.06
CA VAL A 285 -14.90 -4.17 6.33
C VAL A 285 -14.34 -3.10 7.27
N ARG A 286 -13.07 -2.74 7.08
CA ARG A 286 -12.38 -1.75 7.93
C ARG A 286 -11.73 -0.65 7.10
N PRO A 287 -12.05 0.63 7.38
CA PRO A 287 -13.14 1.12 8.23
C PRO A 287 -14.53 0.65 7.78
N ALA A 288 -15.55 0.74 8.63
CA ALA A 288 -16.90 0.32 8.26
C ALA A 288 -17.42 1.11 7.06
N LEU A 289 -18.09 0.40 6.14
CA LEU A 289 -18.75 1.01 4.99
C LEU A 289 -20.11 1.57 5.37
N THR A 290 -20.50 2.64 4.71
CA THR A 290 -21.88 3.12 4.69
C THR A 290 -22.76 2.21 3.84
N GLU A 291 -24.08 2.24 4.08
CA GLU A 291 -25.05 1.52 3.25
C GLU A 291 -24.98 1.94 1.77
N GLY A 292 -24.72 3.23 1.51
CA GLY A 292 -24.54 3.77 0.16
C GLY A 292 -23.32 3.18 -0.56
N GLU A 293 -22.20 3.04 0.14
CA GLU A 293 -20.98 2.42 -0.41
C GLU A 293 -21.18 0.93 -0.67
N VAL A 294 -21.85 0.20 0.24
CA VAL A 294 -22.18 -1.23 0.01
C VAL A 294 -23.09 -1.38 -1.20
N LYS A 295 -24.13 -0.54 -1.33
CA LYS A 295 -25.03 -0.56 -2.50
C LYS A 295 -24.28 -0.24 -3.79
N THR A 296 -23.36 0.71 -3.75
CA THR A 296 -22.52 1.08 -4.90
C THR A 296 -21.61 -0.07 -5.31
N ALA A 297 -21.00 -0.77 -4.34
CA ALA A 297 -20.18 -1.94 -4.59
C ALA A 297 -20.98 -3.09 -5.24
N HIS A 298 -22.19 -3.37 -4.76
CA HIS A 298 -23.08 -4.36 -5.36
C HIS A 298 -23.51 -3.98 -6.78
N ALA A 299 -23.93 -2.74 -7.00
CA ALA A 299 -24.30 -2.26 -8.34
C ALA A 299 -23.11 -2.34 -9.34
N TRP A 300 -21.89 -2.05 -8.87
CA TRP A 300 -20.67 -2.20 -9.68
C TRP A 300 -20.44 -3.66 -10.12
N LEU A 301 -20.71 -4.62 -9.24
CA LEU A 301 -20.60 -6.06 -9.54
C LEU A 301 -21.69 -6.53 -10.49
N GLU A 302 -22.94 -6.13 -10.26
CA GLU A 302 -24.09 -6.48 -11.12
C GLU A 302 -23.86 -6.01 -12.56
N ALA A 303 -23.46 -4.75 -12.74
CA ALA A 303 -23.17 -4.18 -14.06
C ALA A 303 -22.03 -4.87 -14.84
N ARG A 304 -21.24 -5.73 -14.16
CA ARG A 304 -20.12 -6.48 -14.75
C ARG A 304 -20.37 -7.98 -14.83
N ALA A 305 -21.30 -8.50 -14.01
CA ALA A 305 -21.79 -9.87 -14.17
C ALA A 305 -22.44 -10.03 -15.55
N ASP A 306 -23.18 -9.02 -15.99
CA ASP A 306 -23.86 -9.02 -17.30
C ASP A 306 -22.87 -8.98 -18.49
N ARG A 307 -21.68 -8.39 -18.31
CA ARG A 307 -20.64 -8.37 -19.35
C ARG A 307 -19.96 -9.74 -19.54
N THR A 308 -19.85 -10.54 -18.48
CA THR A 308 -19.24 -11.89 -18.58
C THR A 308 -20.18 -12.91 -19.26
N ALA A 309 -21.45 -12.57 -19.47
CA ALA A 309 -22.44 -13.40 -20.16
C ALA A 309 -22.69 -12.98 -21.62
N ALA A 310 -22.12 -11.86 -22.06
CA ALA A 310 -22.35 -11.26 -23.38
C ALA A 310 -21.15 -11.35 -24.34
N ASP A 311 -19.97 -11.79 -23.84
CA ASP A 311 -18.76 -12.14 -24.59
C ASP A 311 -18.56 -13.67 -24.59
#